data_AF-A3XCF6-F1
#
_entry.id   AF-A3XCF6-F1
#
_cell.length_a   1.000
_cell.length_b   1.000
_cell.length_c   1.000
_cell.angle_alpha   90.00
_cell.angle_beta   90.00
_cell.angle_gamma   90.00
#
_symmetry.space_group_name_H-M   'P 1'
#
loop_
_entity.id
_entity.type
_entity.pdbx_description
1 polymer ?
#
loop_
_entity_poly.entity_id
_entity_poly.type
_entity_poly.pdbx_seq_one_letter_code
_entity_poly.pdbx_strand_id
1 'polypeptide(L)'
;MTEITANSRSLLFPSPPTKRHLVDPVAFGLAMVGSPLLVGVIGAPLLLIPSFAAVFGGPIYLAVGIPVMLHYLSHHRLSPGGWALLALTTHLALFTPIFLLAWLADGNHDGTSLFLCFGSVFAPLWGVFSGDLYRWLERDFYKQSI
;
A
#
# COMPACT_ATOMS: atom_id res chain seq x y z
N MET A 1 29.04 -5.40 -42.38
CA MET A 1 29.58 -4.37 -41.48
C MET A 1 28.86 -4.56 -40.15
N THR A 2 29.49 -5.23 -39.20
CA THR A 2 28.88 -5.62 -37.92
C THR A 2 29.24 -4.58 -36.87
N GLU A 3 28.29 -3.73 -36.51
CA GLU A 3 28.45 -2.76 -35.43
C GLU A 3 28.13 -3.45 -34.10
N ILE A 4 29.16 -3.73 -33.32
CA ILE A 4 29.06 -4.10 -31.91
C ILE A 4 28.82 -2.79 -31.16
N THR A 5 27.58 -2.53 -30.76
CA THR A 5 27.28 -1.42 -29.84
C THR A 5 27.84 -1.75 -28.47
N ALA A 6 29.00 -1.15 -28.18
CA ALA A 6 29.61 -1.16 -26.87
C ALA A 6 28.61 -0.58 -25.85
N ASN A 7 28.17 -1.42 -24.92
CA ASN A 7 27.39 -1.07 -23.75
C ASN A 7 28.24 -0.19 -22.82
N SER A 8 28.40 1.08 -23.17
CA SER A 8 29.00 2.09 -22.30
C SER A 8 27.90 2.54 -21.33
N ARG A 9 28.07 2.24 -20.05
CA ARG A 9 27.24 2.76 -18.96
C ARG A 9 27.48 4.27 -18.82
N SER A 10 26.90 5.05 -19.73
CA SER A 10 26.97 6.51 -19.72
C SER A 10 26.14 7.09 -18.57
N LEU A 11 26.74 8.01 -17.81
CA LEU A 11 26.06 8.77 -16.74
C LEU A 11 24.87 9.61 -17.26
N LEU A 12 24.91 10.01 -18.54
CA LEU A 12 23.87 10.82 -19.18
C LEU A 12 22.75 9.99 -19.81
N PHE A 13 22.98 8.68 -19.99
CA PHE A 13 22.00 7.73 -20.54
C PHE A 13 21.93 6.53 -19.59
N PRO A 14 21.24 6.66 -18.44
CA PRO A 14 21.02 5.54 -17.56
C PRO A 14 20.33 4.42 -18.34
N SER A 15 20.77 3.18 -18.11
CA SER A 15 20.15 2.00 -18.73
C SER A 15 18.63 2.03 -18.47
N PRO A 16 17.82 1.66 -19.48
CA PRO A 16 16.37 1.66 -19.32
C PRO A 16 15.99 0.82 -18.09
N PRO A 17 15.02 1.30 -17.28
CA PRO A 17 14.81 0.77 -15.95
C PRO A 17 14.41 -0.71 -16.00
N THR A 18 14.82 -1.38 -14.93
CA THR A 18 14.49 -2.73 -14.48
C THR A 18 13.08 -3.18 -14.87
N LYS A 19 12.94 -4.46 -15.27
CA LYS A 19 11.67 -5.14 -15.57
C LYS A 19 10.54 -4.66 -14.67
N ARG A 20 9.49 -4.06 -15.25
CA ARG A 20 8.32 -3.59 -14.52
C ARG A 20 7.26 -4.67 -14.49
N HIS A 21 6.59 -4.78 -13.35
CA HIS A 21 5.45 -5.69 -13.23
C HIS A 21 4.17 -4.96 -13.66
N LEU A 22 3.36 -5.63 -14.47
CA LEU A 22 2.09 -5.09 -14.94
C LEU A 22 1.04 -5.31 -13.84
N VAL A 23 0.57 -4.25 -13.21
CA VAL A 23 -0.50 -4.33 -12.21
C VAL A 23 -1.85 -4.40 -12.91
N ASP A 24 -2.70 -5.37 -12.56
CA ASP A 24 -4.08 -5.44 -13.05
C ASP A 24 -4.90 -4.31 -12.41
N PRO A 25 -5.30 -3.27 -13.17
CA PRO A 25 -5.95 -2.10 -12.59
C PRO A 25 -7.34 -2.41 -12.03
N VAL A 26 -8.05 -3.39 -12.61
CA VAL A 26 -9.39 -3.77 -12.18
C VAL A 26 -9.30 -4.59 -10.92
N ALA A 27 -8.44 -5.62 -10.89
CA ALA A 27 -8.22 -6.42 -9.70
C ALA A 27 -7.68 -5.55 -8.55
N PHE A 28 -6.77 -4.61 -8.84
CA PHE A 28 -6.23 -3.67 -7.87
C PHE A 28 -7.33 -2.75 -7.31
N GLY A 29 -8.13 -2.13 -8.17
CA GLY A 29 -9.23 -1.26 -7.72
C GLY A 29 -10.23 -2.02 -6.83
N LEU A 30 -10.62 -3.23 -7.23
CA LEU A 30 -11.51 -4.09 -6.45
C LEU A 30 -10.86 -4.53 -5.13
N ALA A 31 -9.57 -4.83 -5.11
CA ALA A 31 -8.85 -5.17 -3.89
C ALA A 31 -8.80 -4.00 -2.90
N MET A 32 -8.49 -2.80 -3.39
CA MET A 32 -8.32 -1.62 -2.54
C MET A 32 -9.64 -1.09 -1.99
N VAL A 33 -10.74 -1.22 -2.74
CA VAL A 33 -12.09 -0.82 -2.26
C VAL A 33 -12.77 -1.95 -1.49
N GLY A 34 -12.63 -3.18 -1.97
CA GLY A 34 -13.28 -4.36 -1.40
C GLY A 34 -12.76 -4.69 -0.01
N SER A 35 -11.49 -4.46 0.28
CA SER A 35 -10.90 -4.86 1.56
C SER A 35 -11.36 -4.02 2.76
N PRO A 36 -11.35 -2.68 2.72
CA PRO A 36 -11.94 -1.87 3.79
C PRO A 36 -13.44 -2.17 3.98
N LEU A 37 -14.17 -2.44 2.90
CA LEU A 37 -15.59 -2.84 2.98
C LEU A 37 -15.78 -4.21 3.62
N LEU A 38 -14.98 -5.22 3.23
CA LEU A 38 -15.04 -6.56 3.81
C LEU A 38 -14.66 -6.54 5.29
N VAL A 39 -13.57 -5.87 5.65
CA VAL A 39 -13.15 -5.70 7.05
C VAL A 39 -14.21 -4.92 7.83
N GLY A 40 -14.81 -3.90 7.22
CA GLY A 40 -15.91 -3.13 7.79
C GLY A 40 -17.16 -3.98 8.04
N VAL A 41 -17.63 -4.74 7.05
CA VAL A 41 -18.86 -5.55 7.14
C VAL A 41 -18.68 -6.75 8.05
N ILE A 42 -17.54 -7.46 7.97
CA ILE A 42 -17.25 -8.61 8.83
C ILE A 42 -16.98 -8.15 10.27
N GLY A 43 -16.29 -7.02 10.43
CA GLY A 43 -15.91 -6.50 11.74
C GLY A 43 -16.98 -5.66 12.43
N ALA A 44 -17.94 -5.08 11.69
CA ALA A 44 -19.00 -4.23 12.25
C ALA A 44 -19.85 -4.94 13.31
N PRO A 45 -20.31 -6.20 13.14
CA PRO A 45 -21.08 -6.92 14.15
C PRO A 45 -20.29 -7.20 15.43
N LEU A 46 -18.95 -7.28 15.37
CA LEU A 46 -18.12 -7.65 16.50
C LEU A 46 -17.56 -6.45 17.28
N LEU A 47 -17.29 -5.32 16.61
CA LEU A 47 -16.47 -4.26 17.21
C LEU A 47 -16.96 -2.82 16.98
N LEU A 48 -17.86 -2.51 16.02
CA LEU A 48 -18.25 -1.15 15.56
C LEU A 48 -17.11 -0.20 15.13
N ILE A 49 -15.90 -0.38 15.65
CA ILE A 49 -14.63 0.31 15.34
C ILE A 49 -14.25 0.16 13.85
N PRO A 50 -14.47 -0.99 13.16
CA PRO A 50 -14.06 -1.14 11.76
C PRO A 50 -14.75 -0.19 10.78
N SER A 51 -16.00 0.21 11.05
CA SER A 51 -16.72 1.20 10.23
C SER A 51 -16.16 2.60 10.40
N PHE A 52 -15.81 3.00 11.63
CA PHE A 52 -15.15 4.29 11.90
C PHE A 52 -13.74 4.34 11.29
N ALA A 53 -12.99 3.24 11.38
CA ALA A 53 -11.68 3.12 10.75
C ALA A 53 -11.76 3.32 9.23
N ALA A 54 -12.80 2.81 8.57
CA ALA A 54 -13.02 3.04 7.14
C ALA A 54 -13.32 4.52 6.81
N VAL A 55 -14.16 5.19 7.61
CA VAL A 55 -14.52 6.60 7.38
C VAL A 55 -13.33 7.54 7.61
N PHE A 56 -12.58 7.34 8.70
CA PHE A 56 -11.47 8.24 9.05
C PHE A 56 -10.14 7.85 8.39
N GLY A 57 -9.85 6.56 8.27
CA GLY A 57 -8.64 6.05 7.61
C GLY A 57 -8.74 6.02 6.08
N GLY A 58 -9.95 5.90 5.53
CA GLY A 58 -10.21 5.81 4.09
C GLY A 58 -9.59 6.94 3.28
N PRO A 59 -9.82 8.23 3.61
CA PRO A 59 -9.22 9.34 2.87
C PRO A 59 -7.69 9.29 2.83
N ILE A 60 -7.05 8.96 3.95
CA ILE A 60 -5.58 8.86 4.07
C ILE A 60 -5.07 7.67 3.25
N TYR A 61 -5.79 6.55 3.30
CA TYR A 61 -5.50 5.37 2.51
C TYR A 61 -5.59 5.63 1.00
N LEU A 62 -6.59 6.40 0.54
CA LEU A 62 -6.70 6.80 -0.86
C LEU A 62 -5.57 7.75 -1.28
N ALA A 63 -5.23 8.72 -0.43
CA ALA A 63 -4.24 9.75 -0.73
C ALA A 63 -2.78 9.24 -0.69
N VAL A 64 -2.47 8.30 0.21
CA VAL A 64 -1.09 7.84 0.45
C VAL A 64 -0.95 6.34 0.25
N GLY A 65 -1.86 5.53 0.81
CA GLY A 65 -1.78 4.08 0.74
C GLY A 65 -1.82 3.54 -0.69
N ILE A 66 -2.78 3.99 -1.50
CA ILE A 66 -2.91 3.59 -2.91
C ILE A 66 -1.65 3.94 -3.73
N PRO A 67 -1.18 5.20 -3.76
CA PRO A 67 0.02 5.55 -4.53
C PRO A 67 1.26 4.76 -4.14
N VAL A 68 1.49 4.57 -2.83
CA VAL A 68 2.65 3.81 -2.34
C VAL A 68 2.56 2.35 -2.76
N MET A 69 1.37 1.74 -2.60
CA MET A 69 1.14 0.35 -3.00
C MET A 69 1.34 0.15 -4.51
N LEU A 70 0.76 1.02 -5.35
CA LEU A 70 0.93 0.97 -6.81
C LEU A 70 2.39 1.15 -7.21
N HIS A 71 3.07 2.12 -6.63
CA HIS A 71 4.48 2.36 -6.91
C HIS A 71 5.33 1.13 -6.58
N TYR A 72 5.11 0.52 -5.42
CA TYR A 72 5.88 -0.65 -5.01
C TYR A 72 5.56 -1.88 -5.87
N LEU A 73 4.27 -2.15 -6.14
CA LEU A 73 3.83 -3.27 -6.96
C LEU A 73 4.30 -3.18 -8.41
N SER A 74 4.49 -1.97 -8.94
CA SER A 74 5.04 -1.79 -10.29
C SER A 74 6.50 -2.28 -10.42
N HIS A 75 7.18 -2.51 -9.30
CA HIS A 75 8.56 -3.01 -9.24
C HIS A 75 8.69 -4.40 -8.59
N HIS A 76 7.71 -4.83 -7.78
CA HIS A 76 7.81 -6.05 -6.99
C HIS A 76 6.47 -6.80 -6.96
N ARG A 77 6.53 -8.13 -7.08
CA ARG A 77 5.39 -8.98 -6.70
C ARG A 77 5.39 -9.20 -5.20
N LEU A 78 4.24 -8.95 -4.57
CA LEU A 78 4.06 -9.15 -3.14
C LEU A 78 3.11 -10.32 -2.86
N SER A 79 3.46 -11.13 -1.87
CA SER A 79 2.52 -12.04 -1.20
C SER A 79 1.57 -11.22 -0.31
N PRO A 80 0.41 -11.76 0.11
CA PRO A 80 -0.52 -11.05 0.99
C PRO A 80 0.13 -10.49 2.27
N GLY A 81 1.08 -11.22 2.85
CA GLY A 81 1.88 -10.71 3.98
C GLY A 81 2.79 -9.53 3.62
N GLY A 82 3.29 -9.47 2.38
CA GLY A 82 4.02 -8.31 1.86
C GLY A 82 3.14 -7.07 1.70
N TRP A 83 1.89 -7.23 1.29
CA TRP A 83 0.92 -6.13 1.26
C TRP A 83 0.63 -5.60 2.66
N ALA A 84 0.46 -6.50 3.63
CA ALA A 84 0.27 -6.14 5.03
C ALA A 84 1.46 -5.37 5.60
N LEU A 85 2.68 -5.87 5.35
CA LEU A 85 3.90 -5.21 5.80
C LEU A 85 4.04 -3.83 5.16
N LEU A 86 3.80 -3.70 3.84
CA LEU A 86 3.88 -2.42 3.17
C LEU A 86 2.84 -1.42 3.68
N ALA A 87 1.61 -1.88 3.95
CA ALA A 87 0.58 -1.04 4.54
C ALA A 87 0.97 -0.56 5.95
N LEU A 88 1.50 -1.46 6.79
CA LEU A 88 1.98 -1.12 8.12
C LEU A 88 3.17 -0.16 8.09
N THR A 89 4.17 -0.41 7.26
CA THR A 89 5.36 0.46 7.18
C THR A 89 4.99 1.83 6.63
N THR A 90 4.10 1.92 5.64
CA THR A 90 3.58 3.19 5.13
C THR A 90 2.84 3.97 6.21
N HIS A 91 1.99 3.27 6.98
CA HIS A 91 1.27 3.88 8.08
C HIS A 91 2.21 4.42 9.17
N LEU A 92 3.16 3.60 9.63
CA LEU A 92 4.14 3.99 10.64
C LEU A 92 5.04 5.13 10.15
N ALA A 93 5.46 5.10 8.89
CA ALA A 93 6.28 6.15 8.29
C ALA A 93 5.54 7.50 8.23
N LEU A 94 4.22 7.48 8.06
CA LEU A 94 3.40 8.69 8.03
C LEU A 94 3.11 9.21 9.44
N PHE A 95 2.61 8.35 10.34
CA PHE A 95 2.06 8.80 11.62
C PHE A 95 3.10 8.88 12.75
N THR A 96 4.18 8.09 12.73
CA THR A 96 5.21 8.16 13.77
C THR A 96 5.88 9.54 13.82
N PRO A 97 6.34 10.12 12.69
CA PRO A 97 6.95 11.45 12.72
C PRO A 97 5.97 12.53 13.17
N ILE A 98 4.71 12.47 12.71
CA ILE A 98 3.67 13.44 13.08
C ILE A 98 3.40 13.37 14.60
N PHE A 99 3.28 12.16 15.15
CA PHE A 99 3.11 11.95 16.57
C PHE A 99 4.31 12.48 17.37
N LEU A 100 5.54 12.15 16.96
CA LEU A 100 6.75 12.62 17.63
C LEU A 100 6.84 14.15 17.60
N LEU A 101 6.55 14.80 16.47
CA LEU A 101 6.55 16.27 16.39
C LEU A 101 5.49 16.90 17.30
N ALA A 102 4.27 16.34 17.35
CA ALA A 102 3.23 16.81 18.24
C ALA A 102 3.61 16.64 19.72
N TRP A 103 4.23 15.51 20.06
CA TRP A 103 4.72 15.21 21.41
C TRP A 103 5.87 16.14 21.82
N LEU A 104 6.86 16.36 20.96
CA LEU A 104 7.98 17.28 21.22
C LEU A 104 7.52 18.74 21.38
N ALA A 105 6.44 19.13 20.71
CA ALA A 105 5.91 20.49 20.76
C ALA A 105 4.96 20.74 21.94
N ASP A 106 4.80 19.79 22.87
CA ASP A 106 3.76 19.79 23.90
C ASP A 106 2.35 20.08 23.31
N GLY A 107 2.13 19.63 22.08
CA GLY A 107 0.87 19.80 21.35
C GLY A 107 -0.15 18.71 21.68
N ASN A 108 -1.37 18.89 21.20
CA ASN A 108 -2.39 17.85 21.26
C ASN A 108 -1.97 16.64 20.39
N HIS A 109 -1.77 15.50 21.02
CA HIS A 109 -1.39 14.25 20.37
C HIS A 109 -2.47 13.16 20.48
N ASP A 110 -3.67 13.47 21.00
CA ASP A 110 -4.75 12.49 21.16
C ASP A 110 -5.22 11.96 19.80
N GLY A 111 -5.40 12.86 18.83
CA GLY A 111 -5.78 12.47 17.47
C GLY A 111 -4.70 11.62 16.79
N THR A 112 -3.45 12.07 16.85
CA THR A 112 -2.33 11.39 16.18
C THR A 112 -1.99 10.05 16.83
N SER A 113 -2.09 9.94 18.16
CA SER A 113 -1.94 8.67 18.88
C SER A 113 -3.05 7.68 18.59
N LEU A 114 -4.31 8.13 18.47
CA LEU A 114 -5.42 7.28 18.02
C LEU A 114 -5.17 6.72 16.62
N PHE A 115 -4.80 7.58 15.65
CA PHE A 115 -4.49 7.13 14.30
C PHE A 115 -3.30 6.17 14.28
N LEU A 116 -2.24 6.45 15.04
CA LEU A 116 -1.05 5.60 15.11
C LEU A 116 -1.37 4.23 15.71
N CYS A 117 -2.07 4.18 16.85
CA CYS A 117 -2.38 2.92 17.54
C CYS A 117 -3.38 2.07 16.77
N PHE A 118 -4.56 2.62 16.44
CA PHE A 118 -5.59 1.86 15.73
C PHE A 118 -5.18 1.58 14.29
N GLY A 119 -4.58 2.55 13.61
CA GLY A 119 -4.12 2.37 12.24
C GLY A 119 -3.00 1.33 12.12
N SER A 120 -2.15 1.15 13.13
CA SER A 120 -1.16 0.06 13.16
C SER A 120 -1.79 -1.33 13.17
N VAL A 121 -3.04 -1.47 13.62
CA VAL A 121 -3.79 -2.74 13.58
C VAL A 121 -4.55 -2.86 12.26
N PHE A 122 -5.27 -1.82 11.86
CA PHE A 122 -6.15 -1.87 10.69
C PHE A 122 -5.41 -1.77 9.36
N ALA A 123 -4.29 -1.05 9.28
CA ALA A 123 -3.50 -0.95 8.05
C ALA A 123 -2.97 -2.30 7.57
N PRO A 124 -2.29 -3.12 8.40
CA PRO A 124 -1.88 -4.45 7.96
C PRO A 124 -3.06 -5.37 7.69
N LEU A 125 -4.16 -5.28 8.45
CA LEU A 125 -5.38 -6.05 8.17
C LEU A 125 -5.93 -5.75 6.76
N TRP A 126 -6.11 -4.46 6.43
CA TRP A 126 -6.54 -4.05 5.09
C TRP A 126 -5.56 -4.52 4.03
N GLY A 127 -4.25 -4.45 4.33
CA GLY A 127 -3.19 -4.94 3.45
C GLY A 127 -3.29 -6.45 3.16
N VAL A 128 -3.48 -7.30 4.17
CA VAL A 128 -3.65 -8.75 3.99
C VAL A 128 -4.85 -9.03 3.07
N PHE A 129 -6.02 -8.50 3.44
CA PHE A 129 -7.25 -8.73 2.67
C PHE A 129 -7.13 -8.19 1.23
N SER A 130 -6.46 -7.05 1.04
CA SER A 130 -6.21 -6.49 -0.29
C SER A 130 -5.30 -7.39 -1.11
N GLY A 131 -4.23 -7.91 -0.52
CA GLY A 131 -3.33 -8.82 -1.20
C GLY A 131 -4.00 -10.15 -1.57
N ASP A 132 -4.83 -10.69 -0.68
CA ASP A 132 -5.59 -11.92 -0.96
C ASP A 132 -6.64 -11.71 -2.05
N LEU A 133 -7.40 -10.61 -1.98
CA LEU A 133 -8.43 -10.27 -2.95
C LEU A 133 -7.81 -9.97 -4.32
N TYR A 134 -6.71 -9.23 -4.35
CA TYR A 134 -5.95 -8.96 -5.58
C TYR A 134 -5.45 -10.26 -6.21
N ARG A 135 -4.82 -11.16 -5.43
CA ARG A 135 -4.31 -12.43 -5.94
C ARG A 135 -5.42 -13.34 -6.48
N TRP A 136 -6.59 -13.30 -5.86
CA TRP A 136 -7.75 -14.09 -6.31
C TRP A 136 -8.34 -13.55 -7.62
N LEU A 137 -8.33 -12.23 -7.82
CA LEU A 137 -8.89 -11.57 -9.01
C LEU A 137 -7.88 -11.37 -10.15
N GLU A 138 -6.57 -11.40 -9.86
CA GLU A 138 -5.49 -11.16 -10.82
C GLU A 138 -5.54 -12.16 -11.98
N ARG A 139 -5.71 -11.62 -13.19
CA ARG A 139 -5.72 -12.43 -14.41
C ARG A 139 -4.32 -12.85 -14.82
N ASP A 140 -4.21 -14.02 -15.47
CA ASP A 140 -2.93 -14.60 -15.89
C ASP A 140 -2.11 -13.69 -16.82
N PHE A 141 -2.76 -12.83 -17.61
CA PHE A 141 -2.07 -11.87 -18.46
C PHE A 141 -1.18 -10.90 -17.66
N TYR A 142 -1.67 -10.40 -16.53
CA TYR A 142 -0.94 -9.45 -15.68
C TYR A 142 0.17 -10.12 -14.87
N LYS A 143 0.28 -11.45 -14.93
CA LYS A 143 1.30 -12.18 -14.19
C LYS A 143 2.72 -12.00 -14.72
N GLN A 144 2.88 -11.36 -15.88
CA GLN A 144 4.13 -11.20 -16.60
C GLN A 144 4.89 -9.93 -16.15
N SER A 145 6.19 -9.89 -16.44
CA SER A 145 7.04 -8.71 -16.29
C SER A 145 7.43 -8.20 -17.67
N ILE A 146 7.37 -6.89 -17.90
CA ILE A 146 7.71 -6.23 -19.16
C ILE A 146 9.04 -5.48 -19.01
#